data_AF-A0AAN1M8J6-F1
#
_entry.id   AF-A0AAN1M8J6-F1
#
_cell.length_a   1.000
_cell.length_b   1.000
_cell.length_c   1.000
_cell.angle_alpha   90.00
_cell.angle_beta   90.00
_cell.angle_gamma   90.00
#
_symmetry.space_group_name_H-M   'P 1'
#
loop_
_entity.id
_entity.type
_entity.pdbx_description
1 polymer ?
#
loop_
_entity_poly.entity_id
_entity_poly.type
_entity_poly.pdbx_seq_one_letter_code
_entity_poly.pdbx_strand_id
1 'polypeptide(L)'
;MFKLSESQLSRMFKSAPVFSVEGGKSIRAYHEITTTDEQGVMTETEFLFCREGDLKQGDIVIVENQRFKVQYVKRNGDNTTDCFITLAGGTHARYR
;
A
#
# COMPACT_ATOMS: atom_id res chain seq x y z
N MET A 1 -2.81 1.93 -23.23
CA MET A 1 -2.25 1.74 -21.87
C MET A 1 -1.47 0.44 -21.87
N PHE A 2 -0.18 0.47 -21.51
CA PHE A 2 0.68 -0.71 -21.51
C PHE A 2 0.48 -1.47 -20.20
N LYS A 3 0.22 -2.78 -20.27
CA LYS A 3 0.07 -3.64 -19.09
C LYS A 3 1.33 -4.48 -18.91
N LEU A 4 1.84 -4.57 -17.69
CA LEU A 4 2.95 -5.47 -17.39
C LEU A 4 2.47 -6.92 -17.49
N SER A 5 3.25 -7.76 -18.17
CA SER A 5 3.03 -9.20 -18.18
C SER A 5 3.34 -9.82 -16.81
N GLU A 6 2.77 -10.99 -16.54
CA GLU A 6 3.03 -11.76 -15.31
C GLU A 6 4.53 -11.99 -15.05
N SER A 7 5.30 -12.19 -16.12
CA SER A 7 6.76 -12.38 -16.02
C SER A 7 7.49 -11.11 -15.57
N GLN A 8 7.00 -9.93 -15.97
CA GLN A 8 7.55 -8.63 -15.56
C GLN A 8 7.17 -8.32 -14.11
N LEU A 9 5.90 -8.52 -13.74
CA LEU A 9 5.42 -8.39 -12.36
C LEU A 9 6.18 -9.33 -11.41
N SER A 10 6.44 -10.56 -11.85
CA SER A 10 7.20 -11.54 -11.09
C SER A 10 8.64 -11.16 -10.85
N ARG A 11 9.30 -10.53 -11.82
CA ARG A 11 10.64 -9.98 -11.61
C ARG A 11 10.61 -8.76 -10.70
N MET A 12 9.68 -7.83 -10.93
CA MET A 12 9.57 -6.57 -10.19
C MET A 12 9.37 -6.78 -8.68
N PHE A 13 8.51 -7.73 -8.30
CA PHE A 13 8.22 -8.02 -6.89
C PHE A 13 9.08 -9.16 -6.32
N LYS A 14 10.03 -9.74 -7.07
CA LYS A 14 10.83 -10.90 -6.59
C LYS A 14 11.60 -10.59 -5.31
N SER A 15 12.13 -9.38 -5.20
CA SER A 15 12.92 -8.87 -4.07
C SER A 15 12.11 -8.04 -3.08
N ALA A 16 10.82 -7.82 -3.34
CA ALA A 16 9.99 -7.01 -2.46
C ALA A 16 9.81 -7.69 -1.09
N PRO A 17 9.81 -6.92 0.00
CA PRO A 17 9.45 -7.40 1.34
C PRO A 17 8.12 -8.14 1.35
N VAL A 18 8.01 -9.12 2.24
CA VAL A 18 6.78 -9.89 2.45
C VAL A 18 6.03 -9.29 3.63
N PHE A 19 4.78 -8.90 3.41
CA PHE A 19 3.88 -8.40 4.45
C PHE A 19 2.79 -9.42 4.75
N SER A 20 2.41 -9.49 6.02
CA SER A 20 1.31 -10.33 6.49
C SER A 20 0.02 -9.54 6.48
N VAL A 21 -1.03 -10.13 5.92
CA VAL A 21 -2.39 -9.60 5.91
C VAL A 21 -3.24 -10.41 6.88
N GLU A 22 -4.07 -9.73 7.66
CA GLU A 22 -5.00 -10.36 8.59
C GLU A 22 -5.95 -11.31 7.83
N GLY A 23 -6.07 -12.54 8.30
CA GLY A 23 -6.68 -13.64 7.54
C GLY A 23 -5.68 -14.64 6.96
N GLY A 24 -4.38 -14.47 7.22
CA GLY A 24 -3.33 -15.47 6.92
C GLY A 24 -2.76 -15.40 5.51
N LYS A 25 -3.11 -14.36 4.74
CA LYS A 25 -2.51 -14.10 3.42
C LYS A 25 -1.17 -13.37 3.61
N SER A 26 -0.17 -13.70 2.79
CA SER A 26 1.06 -12.92 2.69
C SER A 26 1.20 -12.35 1.28
N ILE A 27 1.70 -11.12 1.18
CA ILE A 27 1.88 -10.42 -0.09
C ILE A 27 3.30 -9.88 -0.21
N ARG A 28 3.73 -9.58 -1.43
CA ARG A 28 4.99 -8.88 -1.71
C ARG A 28 4.67 -7.47 -2.16
N ALA A 29 5.17 -6.48 -1.43
CA ALA A 29 4.91 -5.07 -1.72
C ALA A 29 6.15 -4.22 -1.41
N TYR A 30 6.20 -3.02 -1.98
CA TYR A 30 7.12 -1.97 -1.52
C TYR A 30 6.35 -1.00 -0.64
N HIS A 31 6.95 -0.65 0.49
CA HIS A 31 6.37 0.30 1.43
C HIS A 31 6.94 1.69 1.15
N GLU A 32 6.06 2.64 0.88
CA GLU A 32 6.46 4.00 0.51
C GLU A 32 5.72 5.02 1.36
N ILE A 33 6.47 6.04 1.79
CA ILE A 33 5.97 7.22 2.48
C ILE A 33 6.32 8.41 1.61
N THR A 34 5.31 9.19 1.25
CA THR A 34 5.45 10.39 0.45
C THR A 34 5.01 11.60 1.26
N THR A 35 5.79 12.67 1.20
CA THR A 35 5.48 13.94 1.88
C THR A 35 5.26 15.00 0.82
N THR A 36 4.09 15.62 0.83
CA THR A 36 3.76 16.76 -0.04
C THR A 36 3.64 18.02 0.79
N ASP A 37 4.33 19.08 0.38
CA ASP A 37 4.18 20.44 0.91
C ASP A 37 3.24 21.22 -0.02
N GLU A 38 2.03 21.51 0.46
CA GLU A 38 1.11 22.41 -0.22
C GLU A 38 0.90 23.65 0.65
N GLN A 39 1.50 24.78 0.23
CA GLN A 39 1.34 26.09 0.86
C GLN A 39 1.68 26.10 2.36
N GLY A 40 2.68 25.31 2.78
CA GLY A 40 3.12 25.20 4.17
C GLY A 40 2.36 24.15 4.98
N VAL A 41 1.43 23.41 4.36
CA VAL A 41 0.79 22.23 4.95
C VAL A 41 1.52 20.99 4.49
N MET A 42 2.18 20.30 5.43
CA MET A 42 2.83 19.02 5.18
C MET A 42 1.81 17.89 5.29
N THR A 43 1.60 17.17 4.21
CA THR A 43 0.77 15.97 4.19
C THR A 43 1.65 14.76 3.94
N GLU A 44 1.69 13.85 4.91
CA GLU A 44 2.34 12.55 4.77
C GLU A 44 1.32 11.51 4.31
N THR A 45 1.67 10.77 3.26
CA THR A 45 0.85 9.74 2.66
C THR A 45 1.65 8.45 2.58
N GLU A 46 1.14 7.41 3.23
CA GLU A 46 1.76 6.09 3.34
C GLU A 46 0.97 5.07 2.52
N PHE A 47 1.66 4.26 1.72
CA PHE A 47 1.03 3.25 0.88
C PHE A 47 1.93 2.03 0.61
N LEU A 48 1.28 0.94 0.24
CA LEU A 48 1.92 -0.27 -0.26
C LEU A 48 1.74 -0.37 -1.77
N PHE A 49 2.85 -0.32 -2.50
CA PHE A 49 2.88 -0.61 -3.92
C PHE A 49 2.93 -2.12 -4.14
N CYS A 50 1.88 -2.69 -4.73
CA CYS A 50 1.72 -4.14 -4.90
C CYS A 50 1.03 -4.51 -6.22
N ARG A 51 0.85 -5.81 -6.48
CA ARG A 51 0.11 -6.27 -7.66
C ARG A 51 -1.37 -5.98 -7.50
N GLU A 52 -2.02 -5.70 -8.62
CA GLU A 52 -3.48 -5.55 -8.62
C GLU A 52 -4.15 -6.83 -8.10
N GLY A 53 -5.00 -6.67 -7.06
CA GLY A 53 -5.71 -7.78 -6.41
C GLY A 53 -4.99 -8.38 -5.19
N ASP A 54 -3.75 -7.98 -4.89
CA ASP A 54 -3.07 -8.43 -3.68
C ASP A 54 -3.69 -7.85 -2.40
N LEU A 55 -4.18 -6.61 -2.45
CA LEU A 55 -4.91 -5.98 -1.36
C LEU A 55 -6.24 -5.41 -1.87
N LYS A 56 -7.20 -5.34 -0.95
CA LYS A 56 -8.47 -4.63 -1.14
C LYS A 56 -8.69 -3.63 0.00
N GLN A 57 -9.57 -2.67 -0.26
CA GLN A 57 -10.00 -1.73 0.76
C GLN A 57 -10.56 -2.47 1.98
N GLY A 58 -10.13 -2.05 3.16
CA GLY A 58 -10.52 -2.64 4.44
C GLY A 58 -9.62 -3.77 4.94
N ASP A 59 -8.72 -4.30 4.10
CA ASP A 59 -7.71 -5.26 4.56
C ASP A 59 -6.81 -4.63 5.63
N ILE A 60 -6.36 -5.47 6.57
CA ILE A 60 -5.41 -5.06 7.61
C ILE A 60 -4.08 -5.73 7.33
N VAL A 61 -3.03 -4.93 7.13
CA VAL A 61 -1.66 -5.36 6.86
C VAL A 61 -0.81 -5.09 8.09
N ILE A 62 0.10 -6.01 8.41
CA ILE A 62 1.07 -5.84 9.50
C ILE A 62 2.38 -5.32 8.90
N VAL A 63 2.73 -4.08 9.26
CA VAL A 63 3.97 -3.40 8.88
C VAL A 63 4.72 -3.10 10.17
N GLU A 64 5.95 -3.59 10.32
CA GLU A 64 6.79 -3.34 11.51
C GLU A 64 6.08 -3.60 12.86
N ASN A 65 5.36 -4.72 12.96
CA ASN A 65 4.51 -5.11 14.12
C ASN A 65 3.33 -4.18 14.43
N GLN A 66 3.04 -3.22 13.56
CA GLN A 66 1.87 -2.35 13.67
C GLN A 66 0.82 -2.77 12.65
N ARG A 67 -0.46 -2.60 13.01
CA ARG A 67 -1.59 -2.93 12.15
C ARG A 67 -2.00 -1.69 11.37
N PHE A 68 -2.08 -1.82 10.06
CA PHE A 68 -2.49 -0.77 9.15
C PHE A 68 -3.69 -1.23 8.33
N LYS A 69 -4.72 -0.40 8.26
CA LYS A 69 -5.90 -0.64 7.43
C LYS A 69 -5.73 0.03 6.07
N VAL A 70 -6.01 -0.71 5.00
CA VAL A 70 -6.08 -0.17 3.64
C VAL A 70 -7.33 0.71 3.51
N GLN A 71 -7.13 2.01 3.36
CA GLN A 71 -8.22 2.99 3.25
C GLN A 71 -8.67 3.17 1.81
N TYR A 72 -7.73 3.15 0.87
CA TYR A 72 -8.00 3.41 -0.54
C TYR A 72 -7.03 2.60 -1.42
N VAL A 73 -7.54 2.14 -2.57
CA VAL A 73 -6.75 1.40 -3.55
C VAL A 73 -6.85 2.14 -4.89
N LYS A 74 -5.71 2.63 -5.37
CA LYS A 74 -5.57 3.26 -6.68
C LYS A 74 -4.98 2.27 -7.66
N ARG A 75 -5.62 2.11 -8.82
CA ARG A 75 -5.11 1.27 -9.91
C ARG A 75 -4.25 2.12 -10.83
N ASN A 76 -3.04 1.65 -11.14
CA ASN A 76 -2.10 2.38 -11.98
C ASN A 76 -2.27 2.08 -13.48
N GLY A 77 -3.08 1.07 -13.82
CA GLY A 77 -3.40 0.71 -15.20
C GLY A 77 -2.39 -0.24 -15.86
N ASP A 78 -1.36 -0.66 -15.13
CA ASP A 78 -0.29 -1.54 -15.57
C ASP A 78 -0.25 -2.89 -14.83
N ASN A 79 -1.38 -3.28 -14.21
CA ASN A 79 -1.54 -4.41 -13.29
C ASN A 79 -0.87 -4.22 -11.91
N THR A 80 -0.56 -2.98 -11.54
CA THR A 80 -0.13 -2.61 -10.18
C THR A 80 -1.13 -1.69 -9.51
N THR A 81 -1.04 -1.62 -8.18
CA THR A 81 -1.89 -0.81 -7.34
C THR A 81 -1.10 -0.11 -6.24
N ASP A 82 -1.45 1.15 -5.98
CA ASP A 82 -1.04 1.88 -4.79
C ASP A 82 -2.14 1.70 -3.73
N CYS A 83 -1.83 0.98 -2.65
CA CYS A 83 -2.76 0.72 -1.56
C CYS A 83 -2.44 1.62 -0.37
N PHE A 84 -3.20 2.71 -0.23
CA PHE A 84 -3.02 3.70 0.84
C PHE A 84 -3.45 3.15 2.17
N ILE A 85 -2.57 3.23 3.16
CA ILE A 85 -2.74 2.60 4.46
C ILE A 85 -2.72 3.64 5.58
N THR A 86 -3.38 3.32 6.69
CA THR A 86 -3.40 4.14 7.91
C THR A 86 -3.43 3.23 9.13
N LEU A 87 -2.87 3.65 10.25
CA LEU A 87 -2.90 2.89 11.51
C LEU A 87 -4.31 2.40 11.86
N ALA A 88 -4.47 1.09 12.02
CA ALA A 88 -5.73 0.46 12.38
C ALA A 88 -5.99 0.67 13.88
N GLY A 89 -7.00 1.46 14.22
CA GLY A 89 -7.35 1.78 15.61
C GLY A 89 -6.67 3.03 16.16
N GLY A 90 -5.82 3.70 15.37
CA GLY A 90 -5.47 5.08 15.63
C GLY A 90 -6.72 5.94 15.45
N THR A 91 -7.04 6.76 16.46
CA THR A 91 -7.94 7.90 16.27
C THR A 91 -7.43 8.61 15.02
N HIS A 92 -8.27 8.78 13.99
CA HIS A 92 -7.95 9.69 12.90
C HIS A 92 -7.39 10.94 13.57
N ALA A 93 -6.11 11.24 13.34
CA ALA A 93 -5.64 12.58 13.55
C ALA A 93 -6.47 13.40 12.55
N ARG A 94 -7.64 13.85 12.98
CA ARG A 94 -8.30 14.99 12.40
C ARG A 94 -7.24 16.07 12.50
N TYR A 95 -6.57 16.32 11.38
CA TYR A 95 -5.80 17.51 11.15
C TYR A 95 -6.58 18.67 11.80
N ARG A 96 -6.01 19.25 12.85
CA ARG A 96 -6.50 20.46 13.49
C ARG A 96 -5.50 21.56 13.21
#